data_AF-A0AAJ5NAK1-F1
#
_entry.id   AF-A0AAJ5NAK1-F1
#
_cell.length_a   1.000
_cell.length_b   1.000
_cell.length_c   1.000
_cell.angle_alpha   90.00
_cell.angle_beta   90.00
_cell.angle_gamma   90.00
#
_symmetry.space_group_name_H-M   'P 1'
#
loop_
_entity.id
_entity.type
_entity.pdbx_description
1 polymer ?
#
loop_
_entity_poly.entity_id
_entity_poly.type
_entity_poly.pdbx_seq_one_letter_code
_entity_poly.pdbx_strand_id
1 'polypeptide(L)'
;MDASLRSRWRALHRSAGALFGVVLFVVLFSGVWSLASDSMQGWWRPPPVAVAAPSLPLDALVARAAALGVPLRDARIVLPQPDDPAIRFCDARQACTLALDPATGEPLVDSGRAALLVTLHKTLFAGFPGRIFVSLWGIVLLVLIVAGLIVHRRRWPDAARIRRGSGLRAALFDLHGWIGLWGSPWLVLFAFTGALSGLGALGTVSLAGVAYPGQPQRAFAELLGGPPPATAGGPWQRAPDLDALLRRDAARKPDFRREAVVLHGWGDANASIEIAGTTAGLPSTALFEHHLYRAADGRWLTDVTSRGRGFWLRAFIAVQPLHFAQYGWVGAMGGVLRVLHFLMGLAACALCATGLHLWIERRRAQRDRSANVLAALAVGICGGLVLAGGVLLFAGRVLPDGARVDHALAMLFWAVWGGALALAAGVADRAAWLRVLMRAAGAAYGLAGAAHCAIALLGAGEPVYWPIDAALVAFGALLLRAARRPRRDAARSARMPAGAEPF
;
A
#
# COMPACT_ATOMS: atom_id res chain seq x y z
N MET A 1 -20.13 -27.63 18.68
CA MET A 1 -19.41 -26.44 19.17
C MET A 1 -20.19 -25.85 20.32
N ASP A 2 -19.65 -26.02 21.52
CA ASP A 2 -20.37 -25.75 22.77
C ASP A 2 -20.66 -24.27 22.98
N ALA A 3 -21.68 -23.98 23.79
CA ALA A 3 -22.06 -22.62 24.14
C ALA A 3 -20.93 -21.85 24.84
N SER A 4 -20.13 -22.54 25.68
CA SER A 4 -18.97 -22.00 26.39
C SER A 4 -17.87 -21.52 25.44
N LEU A 5 -17.51 -22.32 24.42
CA LEU A 5 -16.49 -21.96 23.43
C LEU A 5 -16.92 -20.75 22.59
N ARG A 6 -18.20 -20.66 22.19
CA ARG A 6 -18.76 -19.49 21.50
C ARG A 6 -18.71 -18.23 22.36
N SER A 7 -18.96 -18.35 23.65
CA SER A 7 -18.89 -17.23 24.58
C SER A 7 -17.45 -16.69 24.68
N ARG A 8 -16.46 -17.59 24.74
CA ARG A 8 -15.03 -17.22 24.74
C ARG A 8 -14.60 -16.50 23.46
N TRP A 9 -14.95 -17.04 22.28
CA TRP A 9 -14.66 -16.36 20.99
C TRP A 9 -15.34 -14.99 20.89
N ARG A 10 -16.58 -14.87 21.38
CA ARG A 10 -17.27 -13.57 21.48
C ARG A 10 -16.58 -12.61 22.43
N ALA A 11 -16.09 -13.08 23.57
CA ALA A 11 -15.34 -12.25 24.50
C ALA A 11 -14.05 -11.75 23.84
N LEU A 12 -13.29 -12.65 23.21
CA LEU A 12 -12.04 -12.36 22.50
C LEU A 12 -12.23 -11.33 21.39
N HIS A 13 -13.16 -11.57 20.46
CA HIS A 13 -13.40 -10.65 19.34
C HIS A 13 -13.78 -9.24 19.84
N ARG A 14 -14.61 -9.17 20.90
CA ARG A 14 -15.03 -7.88 21.49
C ARG A 14 -13.92 -7.16 22.23
N SER A 15 -13.11 -7.87 23.03
CA SER A 15 -12.06 -7.26 23.84
C SER A 15 -10.88 -6.85 22.97
N ALA A 16 -10.41 -7.76 22.11
CA ALA A 16 -9.32 -7.49 21.18
C ALA A 16 -9.70 -6.41 20.15
N GLY A 17 -10.93 -6.45 19.62
CA GLY A 17 -11.39 -5.45 18.66
C GLY A 17 -11.41 -4.02 19.22
N ALA A 18 -11.71 -3.85 20.51
CA ALA A 18 -11.70 -2.53 21.15
C ALA A 18 -10.29 -2.07 21.54
N LEU A 19 -9.49 -2.98 22.10
CA LEU A 19 -8.13 -2.68 22.52
C LEU A 19 -7.24 -2.31 21.33
N PHE A 20 -7.44 -2.99 20.20
CA PHE A 20 -6.54 -2.93 19.06
C PHE A 20 -7.11 -2.19 17.85
N GLY A 21 -8.41 -1.90 17.84
CA GLY A 21 -9.09 -1.32 16.68
C GLY A 21 -8.53 0.03 16.23
N VAL A 22 -8.01 0.86 17.15
CA VAL A 22 -7.39 2.15 16.81
C VAL A 22 -6.08 1.93 16.05
N VAL A 23 -5.21 1.04 16.53
CA VAL A 23 -3.93 0.77 15.87
C VAL A 23 -4.15 0.04 14.53
N LEU A 24 -5.08 -0.91 14.49
CA LEU A 24 -5.48 -1.58 13.25
C LEU A 24 -6.00 -0.58 12.22
N PHE A 25 -6.78 0.42 12.63
CA PHE A 25 -7.22 1.49 11.74
C PHE A 25 -6.02 2.26 11.16
N VAL A 26 -5.04 2.64 11.99
CA VAL A 26 -3.82 3.34 11.53
C VAL A 26 -3.07 2.50 10.51
N VAL A 27 -2.84 1.21 10.79
CA VAL A 27 -2.14 0.29 9.89
C VAL A 27 -2.91 0.11 8.58
N LEU A 28 -4.23 -0.13 8.64
CA LEU A 28 -5.05 -0.34 7.44
C LEU A 28 -5.17 0.94 6.60
N PHE A 29 -5.39 2.10 7.23
CA PHE A 29 -5.52 3.38 6.53
C PHE A 29 -4.21 3.79 5.85
N SER A 30 -3.09 3.71 6.57
CA SER A 30 -1.77 3.96 5.97
C SER A 30 -1.43 2.94 4.89
N GLY A 31 -1.88 1.68 5.03
CA GLY A 31 -1.72 0.63 4.02
C GLY A 31 -2.50 0.91 2.74
N VAL A 32 -3.76 1.32 2.84
CA VAL A 32 -4.60 1.72 1.69
C VAL A 32 -3.93 2.80 0.87
N TRP A 33 -3.39 3.83 1.52
CA TRP A 33 -2.68 4.89 0.83
C TRP A 33 -1.27 4.51 0.38
N SER A 34 -0.61 3.56 1.06
CA SER A 34 0.64 2.97 0.58
C SER A 34 0.42 2.17 -0.72
N LEU A 35 -0.74 1.54 -0.91
CA LEU A 35 -1.08 0.89 -2.18
C LEU A 35 -1.34 1.92 -3.28
N ALA A 36 -2.06 2.98 -2.93
CA ALA A 36 -2.32 4.08 -3.86
C ALA A 36 -1.03 4.80 -4.25
N SER A 37 -0.04 4.93 -3.35
CA SER A 37 1.26 5.56 -3.62
C SER A 37 1.90 5.07 -4.91
N ASP A 38 1.94 3.75 -5.13
CA ASP A 38 2.55 3.17 -6.33
C ASP A 38 1.77 3.53 -7.60
N SER A 39 0.44 3.56 -7.52
CA SER A 39 -0.43 3.96 -8.64
C SER A 39 -0.54 5.49 -8.82
N MET A 40 -0.16 6.26 -7.81
CA MET A 40 -0.22 7.72 -7.78
C MET A 40 1.15 8.36 -8.08
N GLN A 41 2.22 7.58 -8.31
CA GLN A 41 3.53 8.17 -8.60
C GLN A 41 3.48 9.16 -9.76
N GLY A 42 2.81 8.79 -10.86
CA GLY A 42 2.53 9.71 -11.96
C GLY A 42 1.65 10.90 -11.57
N TRP A 43 0.64 10.69 -10.70
CA TRP A 43 -0.26 11.75 -10.20
C TRP A 43 0.48 12.81 -9.36
N TRP A 44 1.56 12.45 -8.70
CA TRP A 44 2.41 13.39 -7.94
C TRP A 44 3.32 14.24 -8.83
N ARG A 45 3.56 13.82 -10.08
CA ARG A 45 4.47 14.48 -11.02
C ARG A 45 3.73 15.51 -11.89
N PRO A 46 4.47 16.43 -12.56
CA PRO A 46 3.89 17.37 -13.50
C PRO A 46 3.11 16.65 -14.62
N PRO A 47 1.87 17.07 -14.95
CA PRO A 47 1.06 16.45 -16.00
C PRO A 47 1.73 16.33 -17.38
N PRO A 48 2.60 17.26 -17.83
CA PRO A 48 3.29 17.11 -19.12
C PRO A 48 4.12 15.83 -19.25
N VAL A 49 4.66 15.28 -18.14
CA VAL A 49 5.46 14.04 -18.14
C VAL A 49 4.60 12.80 -18.44
N ALA A 50 3.29 12.89 -18.24
CA ALA A 50 2.36 11.77 -18.37
C ALA A 50 1.69 11.66 -19.73
N VAL A 51 1.89 12.64 -20.62
CA VAL A 51 1.41 12.56 -21.99
C VAL A 51 2.38 11.71 -22.80
N ALA A 52 1.88 10.66 -23.46
CA ALA A 52 2.71 9.69 -24.17
C ALA A 52 3.52 10.37 -25.29
N ALA A 53 4.80 10.62 -25.03
CA ALA A 53 5.80 10.98 -26.01
C ALA A 53 6.72 9.77 -26.27
N PRO A 54 7.29 9.64 -27.48
CA PRO A 54 8.27 8.59 -27.76
C PRO A 54 9.46 8.68 -26.80
N SER A 55 9.77 7.58 -26.11
CA SER A 55 10.93 7.52 -25.23
C SER A 55 12.24 7.58 -26.02
N LEU A 56 13.25 8.24 -25.47
CA LEU A 56 14.63 8.11 -25.91
C LEU A 56 15.13 6.66 -25.75
N PRO A 57 16.12 6.23 -26.55
CA PRO A 57 16.80 4.97 -26.33
C PRO A 57 17.32 4.85 -24.90
N LEU A 58 17.24 3.66 -24.30
CA LEU A 58 17.70 3.43 -22.93
C LEU A 58 19.19 3.77 -22.78
N ASP A 59 20.00 3.46 -23.79
CA ASP A 59 21.42 3.79 -23.79
C ASP A 59 21.68 5.31 -23.64
N ALA A 60 20.84 6.14 -24.26
CA ALA A 60 20.94 7.61 -24.15
C ALA A 60 20.58 8.09 -22.74
N LEU A 61 19.54 7.50 -22.13
CA LEU A 61 19.12 7.82 -20.76
C LEU A 61 20.17 7.37 -19.72
N VAL A 62 20.80 6.22 -19.93
CA VAL A 62 21.91 5.73 -19.10
C VAL A 62 23.12 6.66 -19.21
N ALA A 63 23.49 7.08 -20.42
CA ALA A 63 24.56 8.06 -20.63
C ALA A 63 24.25 9.40 -19.94
N ARG A 64 23.00 9.86 -20.03
CA ARG A 64 22.53 11.08 -19.34
C ARG A 64 22.64 10.95 -17.82
N ALA A 65 22.21 9.82 -17.25
CA ALA A 65 22.34 9.55 -15.81
C ALA A 65 23.81 9.53 -15.36
N ALA A 66 24.70 8.92 -16.15
CA ALA A 66 26.14 8.94 -15.89
C ALA A 66 26.70 10.37 -15.87
N ALA A 67 26.29 11.20 -16.84
CA ALA A 67 26.71 12.60 -16.92
C ALA A 67 26.22 13.45 -15.74
N LEU A 68 25.09 13.07 -15.13
CA LEU A 68 24.54 13.67 -13.92
C LEU A 68 25.15 13.09 -12.62
N GLY A 69 26.15 12.21 -12.73
CA GLY A 69 26.90 11.68 -11.58
C GLY A 69 26.29 10.46 -10.91
N VAL A 70 25.33 9.77 -11.55
CA VAL A 70 24.78 8.52 -11.02
C VAL A 70 25.82 7.40 -11.14
N PRO A 71 26.18 6.70 -10.05
CA PRO A 71 27.09 5.57 -10.13
C PRO A 71 26.40 4.38 -10.79
N LEU A 72 26.81 4.05 -12.02
CA LEU A 72 26.16 3.00 -12.82
C LEU A 72 26.66 1.58 -12.52
N ARG A 73 27.77 1.42 -11.80
CA ARG A 73 28.46 0.13 -11.61
C ARG A 73 27.50 -0.98 -11.20
N ASP A 74 26.68 -0.76 -10.18
CA ASP A 74 25.71 -1.72 -9.67
C ASP A 74 24.30 -1.08 -9.58
N ALA A 75 23.93 -0.33 -10.62
CA ALA A 75 22.70 0.46 -10.65
C ALA A 75 21.48 -0.37 -11.06
N ARG A 76 20.34 -0.10 -10.42
CA ARG A 76 19.02 -0.58 -10.84
C ARG A 76 18.28 0.54 -11.58
N ILE A 77 17.89 0.27 -12.81
CA ILE A 77 17.10 1.14 -13.66
C ILE A 77 15.66 0.63 -13.66
N VAL A 78 14.73 1.41 -13.10
CA VAL A 78 13.30 1.11 -13.17
C VAL A 78 12.76 1.72 -14.45
N LEU A 79 12.18 0.85 -15.30
CA LEU A 79 11.66 1.24 -16.61
C LEU A 79 10.30 1.93 -16.48
N PRO A 80 9.94 2.84 -17.41
CA PRO A 80 8.63 3.48 -17.44
C PRO A 80 7.47 2.48 -17.35
N GLN A 81 6.52 2.75 -16.48
CA GLN A 81 5.31 1.96 -16.26
C GLN A 81 4.05 2.81 -16.53
N PRO A 82 2.88 2.18 -16.79
CA PRO A 82 1.64 2.94 -17.03
C PRO A 82 1.24 3.88 -15.88
N ASP A 83 1.53 3.53 -14.63
CA ASP A 83 1.20 4.37 -13.46
C ASP A 83 2.34 5.32 -13.05
N ASP A 84 3.53 5.12 -13.63
CA ASP A 84 4.70 5.97 -13.45
C ASP A 84 5.49 6.07 -14.77
N PRO A 85 5.30 7.12 -15.58
CA PRO A 85 5.99 7.29 -16.84
C PRO A 85 7.48 7.59 -16.69
N ALA A 86 7.98 7.92 -15.49
CA ALA A 86 9.39 8.26 -15.30
C ALA A 86 10.30 7.02 -15.39
N ILE A 87 11.52 7.22 -15.89
CA ILE A 87 12.61 6.26 -15.72
C ILE A 87 13.40 6.62 -14.46
N ARG A 88 13.66 5.65 -13.58
CA ARG A 88 14.35 5.92 -12.30
C ARG A 88 15.64 5.14 -12.18
N PHE A 89 16.68 5.80 -11.69
CA PHE A 89 17.98 5.21 -11.40
C PHE A 89 18.15 5.08 -9.90
N CYS A 90 18.41 3.86 -9.45
CA CYS A 90 18.51 3.51 -8.04
C CYS A 90 19.82 2.80 -7.76
N ASP A 91 20.33 2.99 -6.56
CA ASP A 91 21.53 2.31 -6.10
C ASP A 91 21.26 0.83 -5.76
N ALA A 92 22.32 0.10 -5.39
CA ALA A 92 22.24 -1.29 -4.96
C ALA A 92 21.37 -1.50 -3.69
N ARG A 93 21.12 -0.44 -2.91
CA ARG A 93 20.22 -0.46 -1.74
C ARG A 93 18.76 -0.12 -2.11
N GLN A 94 18.46 -0.01 -3.40
CA GLN A 94 17.16 0.36 -3.95
C GLN A 94 16.72 1.80 -3.60
N ALA A 95 17.66 2.66 -3.20
CA ALA A 95 17.40 4.09 -3.05
C ALA A 95 17.53 4.76 -4.42
N CYS A 96 16.43 5.30 -4.93
CA CYS A 96 16.42 5.98 -6.21
C CYS A 96 16.93 7.41 -6.03
N THR A 97 17.99 7.77 -6.76
CA THR A 97 18.68 9.05 -6.63
C THR A 97 18.36 10.00 -7.78
N LEU A 98 17.87 9.47 -8.91
CA LEU A 98 17.53 10.25 -10.09
C LEU A 98 16.29 9.67 -10.77
N ALA A 99 15.36 10.55 -11.12
CA ALA A 99 14.27 10.25 -12.05
C ALA A 99 14.48 11.12 -13.30
N LEU A 100 14.29 10.57 -14.49
CA LEU A 100 14.33 11.31 -15.75
C LEU A 100 12.99 11.21 -16.46
N ASP A 101 12.67 12.25 -17.22
CA ASP A 101 11.64 12.20 -18.25
C ASP A 101 12.13 11.27 -19.37
N PRO A 102 11.41 10.19 -19.70
CA PRO A 102 11.85 9.25 -20.72
C PRO A 102 11.93 9.87 -22.13
N ALA A 103 11.19 10.92 -22.43
CA ALA A 103 11.12 11.54 -23.75
C ALA A 103 12.17 12.65 -23.93
N THR A 104 12.49 13.39 -22.88
CA THR A 104 13.44 14.52 -22.96
C THR A 104 14.81 14.21 -22.34
N GLY A 105 14.88 13.25 -21.41
CA GLY A 105 16.10 12.98 -20.63
C GLY A 105 16.40 14.05 -19.57
N GLU A 106 15.47 14.98 -19.33
CA GLU A 106 15.62 15.99 -18.29
C GLU A 106 15.33 15.42 -16.89
N PRO A 107 16.03 15.89 -15.84
CA PRO A 107 15.84 15.42 -14.49
C PRO A 107 14.48 15.85 -13.95
N LEU A 108 13.77 14.89 -13.38
CA LEU A 108 12.51 15.09 -12.68
C LEU A 108 12.79 15.22 -11.19
N VAL A 109 12.09 16.16 -10.55
CA VAL A 109 12.10 16.25 -9.09
C VAL A 109 11.27 15.09 -8.54
N ASP A 110 11.92 14.17 -7.82
CA ASP A 110 11.21 13.10 -7.15
C ASP A 110 10.63 13.63 -5.83
N SER A 111 9.32 13.84 -5.79
CA SER A 111 8.66 14.34 -4.59
C SER A 111 8.43 13.17 -3.63
N GLY A 112 9.14 13.15 -2.49
CA GLY A 112 8.99 12.12 -1.44
C GLY A 112 7.64 12.18 -0.70
N ARG A 113 6.64 12.84 -1.27
CA ARG A 113 5.35 13.18 -0.64
C ARG A 113 4.54 11.95 -0.25
N ALA A 114 4.61 10.88 -1.05
CA ALA A 114 3.95 9.62 -0.72
C ALA A 114 4.70 8.80 0.35
N ALA A 115 5.98 9.09 0.58
CA ALA A 115 6.84 8.31 1.47
C ALA A 115 6.37 8.36 2.94
N LEU A 116 5.63 9.38 3.36
CA LEU A 116 5.18 9.53 4.74
C LEU A 116 4.19 8.43 5.14
N LEU A 117 3.12 8.22 4.35
CA LEU A 117 2.11 7.19 4.60
C LEU A 117 2.69 5.78 4.36
N VAL A 118 3.56 5.64 3.36
CA VAL A 118 4.27 4.39 3.06
C VAL A 118 5.18 4.00 4.23
N THR A 119 5.97 4.93 4.76
CA THR A 119 6.86 4.68 5.91
C THR A 119 6.08 4.41 7.18
N LEU A 120 4.98 5.15 7.40
CA LEU A 120 4.08 4.90 8.52
C LEU A 120 3.55 3.45 8.49
N HIS A 121 3.09 2.98 7.34
CA HIS A 121 2.61 1.61 7.19
C HIS A 121 3.72 0.57 7.30
N LYS A 122 4.83 0.76 6.59
CA LYS A 122 5.89 -0.26 6.47
C LYS A 122 6.70 -0.43 7.76
N THR A 123 6.99 0.67 8.46
CA THR A 123 7.95 0.65 9.58
C THR A 123 7.57 1.54 10.75
N LEU A 124 6.46 2.29 10.71
CA LEU A 124 6.15 3.31 11.73
C LEU A 124 7.34 4.24 12.04
N PHE A 125 8.19 4.51 11.05
CA PHE A 125 9.44 5.28 11.21
C PHE A 125 10.47 4.66 12.17
N ALA A 126 10.32 3.40 12.56
CA ALA A 126 11.21 2.67 13.47
C ALA A 126 12.04 1.58 12.75
N GLY A 127 12.20 1.68 11.43
CA GLY A 127 13.00 0.74 10.63
C GLY A 127 12.52 -0.72 10.76
N PHE A 128 13.48 -1.64 10.88
CA PHE A 128 13.17 -3.08 10.95
C PHE A 128 12.32 -3.47 12.17
N PRO A 129 12.60 -3.02 13.42
CA PRO A 129 11.72 -3.27 14.57
C PRO A 129 10.26 -2.84 14.33
N GLY A 130 10.07 -1.68 13.69
CA GLY A 130 8.74 -1.20 13.36
C GLY A 130 8.02 -2.08 12.33
N ARG A 131 8.75 -2.63 11.34
CA ARG A 131 8.20 -3.62 10.39
C ARG A 131 7.70 -4.87 11.12
N ILE A 132 8.46 -5.37 12.10
CA ILE A 132 8.02 -6.51 12.93
C ILE A 132 6.76 -6.15 13.71
N PHE A 133 6.75 -4.99 14.35
CA PHE A 133 5.60 -4.52 15.12
C PHE A 133 4.34 -4.41 14.26
N VAL A 134 4.42 -3.82 13.06
CA VAL A 134 3.29 -3.76 12.12
C VAL A 134 2.82 -5.17 11.74
N SER A 135 3.73 -6.10 11.47
CA SER A 135 3.39 -7.48 11.13
C SER A 135 2.66 -8.23 12.24
N LEU A 136 2.93 -7.94 13.52
CA LEU A 136 2.17 -8.52 14.64
C LEU A 136 0.69 -8.12 14.58
N TRP A 137 0.36 -6.93 14.07
CA TRP A 137 -1.03 -6.51 13.86
C TRP A 137 -1.72 -7.31 12.76
N GLY A 138 -0.98 -7.86 11.80
CA GLY A 138 -1.50 -8.86 10.86
C GLY A 138 -2.01 -10.11 11.57
N ILE A 139 -1.29 -10.61 12.58
CA ILE A 139 -1.73 -11.76 13.40
C ILE A 139 -2.98 -11.40 14.21
N VAL A 140 -2.98 -10.23 14.86
CA VAL A 140 -4.15 -9.76 15.63
C VAL A 140 -5.38 -9.67 14.73
N LEU A 141 -5.24 -9.09 13.53
CA LEU A 141 -6.31 -9.01 12.55
C LEU A 141 -6.78 -10.40 12.12
N LEU A 142 -5.87 -11.34 11.86
CA LEU A 142 -6.22 -12.72 11.49
C LEU A 142 -7.04 -13.41 12.59
N VAL A 143 -6.61 -13.28 13.85
CA VAL A 143 -7.36 -13.81 15.02
C VAL A 143 -8.74 -13.17 15.12
N LEU A 144 -8.85 -11.85 14.90
CA LEU A 144 -10.13 -11.15 14.91
C LEU A 144 -11.06 -11.62 13.80
N ILE A 145 -10.56 -11.86 12.60
CA ILE A 145 -11.34 -12.37 11.46
C ILE A 145 -11.85 -13.77 11.77
N VAL A 146 -10.97 -14.68 12.19
CA VAL A 146 -11.35 -16.06 12.56
C VAL A 146 -12.40 -16.05 13.67
N ALA A 147 -12.18 -15.25 14.72
CA ALA A 147 -13.14 -15.09 15.80
C ALA A 147 -14.49 -14.55 15.29
N GLY A 148 -14.47 -13.54 14.42
CA GLY A 148 -15.67 -12.95 13.81
C GLY A 148 -16.46 -13.96 12.99
N LEU A 149 -15.80 -14.71 12.10
CA LEU A 149 -16.43 -15.73 11.26
C LEU A 149 -17.07 -16.85 12.10
N ILE A 150 -16.36 -17.32 13.14
CA ILE A 150 -16.87 -18.36 14.06
C ILE A 150 -18.11 -17.86 14.81
N VAL A 151 -18.09 -16.62 15.28
CA VAL A 151 -19.20 -16.01 16.05
C VAL A 151 -20.42 -15.79 15.16
N HIS A 152 -20.23 -15.32 13.93
CA HIS A 152 -21.31 -14.91 13.04
C HIS A 152 -21.84 -16.01 12.11
N ARG A 153 -21.27 -17.24 12.15
CA ARG A 153 -21.65 -18.37 11.27
C ARG A 153 -23.16 -18.67 11.17
N ARG A 154 -23.92 -18.49 12.26
CA ARG A 154 -25.38 -18.75 12.27
C ARG A 154 -26.21 -17.57 11.75
N ARG A 155 -25.60 -16.39 11.58
CA ARG A 155 -26.25 -15.15 11.15
C ARG A 155 -25.82 -14.72 9.75
N TRP A 156 -25.13 -15.57 8.99
CA TRP A 156 -24.76 -15.27 7.61
C TRP A 156 -25.97 -14.88 6.72
N PRO A 157 -27.16 -15.53 6.84
CA PRO A 157 -28.33 -15.11 6.07
C PRO A 157 -28.78 -13.67 6.37
N ASP A 158 -28.68 -13.26 7.64
CA ASP A 158 -29.05 -11.91 8.09
C ASP A 158 -27.96 -10.88 7.76
N ALA A 159 -26.68 -11.24 7.92
CA ALA A 159 -25.52 -10.39 7.60
C ALA A 159 -25.36 -10.13 6.10
N ALA A 160 -25.99 -10.97 5.26
CA ALA A 160 -26.05 -10.75 3.82
C ALA A 160 -27.01 -9.60 3.43
N ARG A 161 -27.89 -9.14 4.33
CA ARG A 161 -28.89 -8.12 4.05
C ARG A 161 -28.62 -6.84 4.84
N ILE A 162 -28.54 -5.70 4.18
CA ILE A 162 -28.48 -4.38 4.82
C ILE A 162 -29.90 -3.87 5.02
N ARG A 163 -30.36 -3.75 6.28
CA ARG A 163 -31.71 -3.25 6.57
C ARG A 163 -31.82 -1.76 6.26
N ARG A 164 -32.81 -1.37 5.46
CA ARG A 164 -33.12 0.03 5.16
C ARG A 164 -34.06 0.60 6.23
N GLY A 165 -33.83 1.85 6.65
CA GLY A 165 -34.71 2.56 7.61
C GLY A 165 -34.46 2.26 9.09
N SER A 166 -33.39 1.53 9.44
CA SER A 166 -32.99 1.29 10.83
C SER A 166 -32.11 2.42 11.38
N GLY A 167 -32.17 2.69 12.70
CA GLY A 167 -31.30 3.69 13.36
C GLY A 167 -29.81 3.42 13.14
N LEU A 168 -28.97 4.46 13.33
CA LEU A 168 -27.53 4.45 13.00
C LEU A 168 -26.80 3.21 13.54
N ARG A 169 -27.02 2.86 14.81
CA ARG A 169 -26.38 1.72 15.46
C ARG A 169 -26.65 0.39 14.75
N ALA A 170 -27.91 0.17 14.34
CA ALA A 170 -28.30 -1.04 13.62
C ALA A 170 -27.67 -1.06 12.21
N ALA A 171 -27.66 0.08 11.51
CA ALA A 171 -27.03 0.20 10.21
C ALA A 171 -25.51 -0.07 10.26
N LEU A 172 -24.81 0.43 11.29
CA LEU A 172 -23.38 0.17 11.47
C LEU A 172 -23.09 -1.28 11.85
N PHE A 173 -23.99 -1.92 12.62
CA PHE A 173 -23.89 -3.35 12.91
C PHE A 173 -24.06 -4.20 11.65
N ASP A 174 -25.07 -3.90 10.83
CA ASP A 174 -25.30 -4.60 9.57
C ASP A 174 -24.11 -4.39 8.61
N LEU A 175 -23.58 -3.16 8.52
CA LEU A 175 -22.39 -2.86 7.72
C LEU A 175 -21.15 -3.63 8.19
N HIS A 176 -20.91 -3.68 9.51
CA HIS A 176 -19.79 -4.41 10.10
C HIS A 176 -19.87 -5.91 9.77
N GLY A 177 -21.06 -6.50 9.90
CA GLY A 177 -21.30 -7.89 9.55
C GLY A 177 -21.15 -8.17 8.05
N TRP A 178 -21.67 -7.27 7.21
CA TRP A 178 -21.61 -7.40 5.75
C TRP A 178 -20.17 -7.34 5.22
N ILE A 179 -19.39 -6.34 5.66
CA ILE A 179 -17.98 -6.22 5.30
C ILE A 179 -17.18 -7.40 5.87
N GLY A 180 -17.43 -7.78 7.12
CA GLY A 180 -16.73 -8.90 7.75
C GLY A 180 -16.97 -10.23 7.05
N LEU A 181 -18.16 -10.45 6.49
CA LEU A 181 -18.49 -11.67 5.74
C LEU A 181 -17.93 -11.62 4.32
N TRP A 182 -18.36 -10.65 3.52
CA TRP A 182 -18.03 -10.58 2.08
C TRP A 182 -16.60 -10.10 1.81
N GLY A 183 -16.05 -9.29 2.71
CA GLY A 183 -14.65 -8.86 2.66
C GLY A 183 -13.67 -9.86 3.24
N SER A 184 -14.13 -10.94 3.88
CA SER A 184 -13.25 -11.90 4.56
C SER A 184 -12.10 -12.44 3.71
N PRO A 185 -12.24 -12.77 2.40
CA PRO A 185 -11.12 -13.29 1.62
C PRO A 185 -9.95 -12.29 1.53
N TRP A 186 -10.27 -11.01 1.32
CA TRP A 186 -9.26 -9.94 1.28
C TRP A 186 -8.76 -9.57 2.67
N LEU A 187 -9.62 -9.57 3.69
CA LEU A 187 -9.19 -9.31 5.07
C LEU A 187 -8.17 -10.37 5.52
N VAL A 188 -8.39 -11.64 5.19
CA VAL A 188 -7.43 -12.73 5.42
C VAL A 188 -6.15 -12.49 4.62
N LEU A 189 -6.27 -12.12 3.34
CA LEU A 189 -5.12 -11.79 2.51
C LEU A 189 -4.28 -10.68 3.14
N PHE A 190 -4.87 -9.53 3.51
CA PHE A 190 -4.17 -8.42 4.17
C PHE A 190 -3.48 -8.85 5.47
N ALA A 191 -4.22 -9.56 6.33
CA ALA A 191 -3.75 -10.01 7.63
C ALA A 191 -2.58 -10.99 7.51
N PHE A 192 -2.74 -12.00 6.66
CA PHE A 192 -1.75 -13.06 6.46
C PHE A 192 -0.49 -12.53 5.77
N THR A 193 -0.65 -11.79 4.68
CA THR A 193 0.49 -11.25 3.93
C THR A 193 1.23 -10.16 4.72
N GLY A 194 0.50 -9.30 5.43
CA GLY A 194 1.08 -8.30 6.33
C GLY A 194 1.85 -8.93 7.50
N ALA A 195 1.35 -10.03 8.07
CA ALA A 195 2.06 -10.79 9.10
C ALA A 195 3.35 -11.41 8.57
N LEU A 196 3.30 -12.03 7.39
CA LEU A 196 4.47 -12.66 6.77
C LEU A 196 5.52 -11.67 6.30
N SER A 197 5.16 -10.42 6.00
CA SER A 197 6.13 -9.42 5.53
C SER A 197 7.29 -9.21 6.52
N GLY A 198 7.02 -8.83 7.76
CA GLY A 198 8.04 -8.62 8.80
C GLY A 198 8.50 -9.91 9.46
N LEU A 199 7.56 -10.78 9.86
CA LEU A 199 7.91 -12.02 10.57
C LEU A 199 8.61 -13.03 9.67
N GLY A 200 8.26 -13.07 8.38
CA GLY A 200 8.98 -13.87 7.39
C GLY A 200 10.40 -13.35 7.20
N ALA A 201 10.60 -12.04 7.08
CA ALA A 201 11.93 -11.44 7.00
C ALA A 201 12.77 -11.73 8.26
N LEU A 202 12.17 -11.62 9.45
CA LEU A 202 12.81 -12.01 10.72
C LEU A 202 13.18 -13.49 10.71
N GLY A 203 12.25 -14.36 10.33
CA GLY A 203 12.49 -15.80 10.22
C GLY A 203 13.64 -16.12 9.27
N THR A 204 13.68 -15.51 8.08
CA THR A 204 14.78 -15.70 7.12
C THR A 204 16.11 -15.29 7.72
N VAL A 205 16.22 -14.09 8.30
CA VAL A 205 17.49 -13.60 8.86
C VAL A 205 17.92 -14.43 10.08
N SER A 206 16.99 -14.74 10.98
CA SER A 206 17.30 -15.45 12.23
C SER A 206 17.59 -16.94 12.03
N LEU A 207 16.99 -17.58 11.01
CA LEU A 207 17.15 -19.02 10.77
C LEU A 207 18.15 -19.34 9.65
N ALA A 208 18.60 -18.36 8.86
CA ALA A 208 19.53 -18.60 7.75
C ALA A 208 20.82 -19.33 8.18
N GLY A 209 21.41 -18.96 9.33
CA GLY A 209 22.63 -19.61 9.83
C GLY A 209 22.41 -21.04 10.34
N VAL A 210 21.18 -21.37 10.75
CA VAL A 210 20.81 -22.73 11.19
C VAL A 210 20.46 -23.60 9.99
N ALA A 211 19.73 -23.05 9.02
CA ALA A 211 19.37 -23.75 7.80
C ALA A 211 20.58 -23.98 6.87
N TYR A 212 21.53 -23.03 6.85
CA TYR A 212 22.77 -23.10 6.07
C TYR A 212 23.99 -22.83 6.96
N PRO A 213 24.42 -23.81 7.77
CA PRO A 213 25.60 -23.66 8.61
C PRO A 213 26.83 -23.23 7.80
N GLY A 214 27.45 -22.12 8.20
CA GLY A 214 28.63 -21.54 7.55
C GLY A 214 28.37 -20.78 6.24
N GLN A 215 27.15 -20.77 5.69
CA GLN A 215 26.81 -20.07 4.44
C GLN A 215 25.40 -19.44 4.46
N PRO A 216 25.08 -18.55 5.42
CA PRO A 216 23.74 -17.96 5.56
C PRO A 216 23.25 -17.20 4.32
N GLN A 217 24.16 -16.69 3.49
CA GLN A 217 23.88 -16.05 2.21
C GLN A 217 23.18 -16.98 1.20
N ARG A 218 23.33 -18.30 1.33
CA ARG A 218 22.63 -19.27 0.46
C ARG A 218 21.12 -19.20 0.60
N ALA A 219 20.60 -18.90 1.80
CA ALA A 219 19.16 -18.72 2.00
C ALA A 219 18.61 -17.61 1.08
N PHE A 220 19.33 -16.50 1.00
CA PHE A 220 18.97 -15.39 0.10
C PHE A 220 19.21 -15.75 -1.36
N ALA A 221 20.25 -16.50 -1.69
CA ALA A 221 20.52 -16.92 -3.06
C ALA A 221 19.47 -17.90 -3.62
N GLU A 222 18.93 -18.79 -2.79
CA GLU A 222 17.81 -19.65 -3.21
C GLU A 222 16.52 -18.84 -3.43
N LEU A 223 16.29 -17.82 -2.61
CA LEU A 223 15.15 -16.93 -2.73
C LEU A 223 15.26 -16.03 -3.96
N LEU A 224 16.37 -15.30 -4.08
CA LEU A 224 16.56 -14.18 -5.00
C LEU A 224 17.42 -14.52 -6.22
N GLY A 225 18.01 -15.71 -6.29
CA GLY A 225 19.03 -16.03 -7.30
C GLY A 225 20.45 -15.87 -6.77
N GLY A 226 21.39 -16.61 -7.36
CA GLY A 226 22.81 -16.48 -7.05
C GLY A 226 23.36 -15.12 -7.50
N PRO A 227 24.37 -14.58 -6.81
CA PRO A 227 25.01 -13.34 -7.24
C PRO A 227 25.63 -13.53 -8.64
N PRO A 228 25.67 -12.46 -9.45
CA PRO A 228 26.35 -12.51 -10.74
C PRO A 228 27.85 -12.84 -10.58
N PRO A 229 28.50 -13.34 -11.64
CA PRO A 229 29.93 -13.66 -11.61
C PRO A 229 30.76 -12.43 -11.18
N ALA A 230 31.55 -12.58 -10.10
CA ALA A 230 32.24 -11.47 -9.44
C ALA A 230 33.70 -11.26 -9.88
N THR A 231 34.19 -12.00 -10.87
CA THR A 231 35.58 -11.88 -11.34
C THR A 231 35.76 -10.59 -12.12
N ALA A 232 36.62 -9.68 -11.64
CA ALA A 232 36.98 -8.47 -12.38
C ALA A 232 37.72 -8.83 -13.67
N GLY A 233 37.19 -8.39 -14.81
CA GLY A 233 37.77 -8.63 -16.14
C GLY A 233 38.60 -7.46 -16.67
N GLY A 234 38.60 -6.32 -15.95
CA GLY A 234 39.17 -5.06 -16.44
C GLY A 234 38.14 -4.28 -17.27
N PRO A 235 38.51 -3.10 -17.83
CA PRO A 235 37.58 -2.30 -18.62
C PRO A 235 37.06 -3.05 -19.84
N TRP A 236 35.76 -2.95 -20.13
CA TRP A 236 35.20 -3.53 -21.34
C TRP A 236 35.73 -2.85 -22.61
N GLN A 237 35.72 -3.56 -23.74
CA GLN A 237 36.17 -2.97 -25.02
C GLN A 237 35.05 -2.21 -25.75
N ARG A 238 33.79 -2.59 -25.50
CA ARG A 238 32.61 -1.98 -26.11
C ARG A 238 31.47 -2.02 -25.11
N ALA A 239 30.72 -0.92 -25.01
CA ALA A 239 29.49 -0.89 -24.24
C ALA A 239 28.41 -1.76 -24.91
N PRO A 240 27.59 -2.49 -24.14
CA PRO A 240 26.44 -3.22 -24.64
C PRO A 240 25.38 -2.26 -25.17
N ASP A 241 24.64 -2.71 -26.17
CA ASP A 241 23.42 -2.07 -26.65
C ASP A 241 22.25 -2.60 -25.82
N LEU A 242 21.78 -1.79 -24.85
CA LEU A 242 20.72 -2.20 -23.94
C LEU A 242 19.39 -2.36 -24.66
N ASP A 243 19.11 -1.50 -25.64
CA ASP A 243 17.87 -1.56 -26.41
C ASP A 243 17.79 -2.82 -27.29
N ALA A 244 18.90 -3.23 -27.91
CA ALA A 244 19.00 -4.50 -28.61
C ALA A 244 18.83 -5.70 -27.67
N LEU A 245 19.42 -5.64 -26.48
CA LEU A 245 19.27 -6.69 -25.48
C LEU A 245 17.80 -6.82 -25.02
N LEU A 246 17.14 -5.70 -24.73
CA LEU A 246 15.72 -5.66 -24.34
C LEU A 246 14.80 -6.20 -25.44
N ARG A 247 15.12 -5.95 -26.72
CA ARG A 247 14.39 -6.52 -27.86
C ARG A 247 14.60 -8.04 -27.98
N ARG A 248 15.83 -8.52 -27.81
CA ARG A 248 16.16 -9.96 -27.83
C ARG A 248 15.47 -10.71 -26.70
N ASP A 249 15.46 -10.12 -25.49
CA ASP A 249 14.78 -10.68 -24.32
C ASP A 249 13.27 -10.83 -24.57
N ALA A 250 12.63 -9.77 -25.06
CA ALA A 250 11.20 -9.78 -25.39
C ALA A 250 10.85 -10.82 -26.47
N ALA A 251 11.70 -10.98 -27.49
CA ALA A 251 11.51 -12.01 -28.52
C ALA A 251 11.65 -13.44 -27.97
N ARG A 252 12.52 -13.63 -26.97
CA ARG A 252 12.74 -14.94 -26.34
C ARG A 252 11.66 -15.30 -25.33
N LYS A 253 11.16 -14.33 -24.56
CA LYS A 253 10.16 -14.51 -23.50
C LYS A 253 9.01 -13.52 -23.70
N PRO A 254 8.09 -13.79 -24.66
CA PRO A 254 7.01 -12.87 -24.99
C PRO A 254 6.04 -12.62 -23.83
N ASP A 255 5.89 -13.58 -22.92
CA ASP A 255 5.02 -13.47 -21.73
C ASP A 255 5.65 -12.71 -20.56
N PHE A 256 6.90 -12.24 -20.71
CA PHE A 256 7.65 -11.53 -19.67
C PHE A 256 7.55 -10.02 -19.85
N ARG A 257 6.91 -9.37 -18.88
CA ARG A 257 6.80 -7.92 -18.82
C ARG A 257 7.94 -7.34 -18.00
N ARG A 258 8.82 -6.61 -18.68
CA ARG A 258 10.02 -5.99 -18.12
C ARG A 258 9.64 -4.78 -17.28
N GLU A 259 10.21 -4.69 -16.08
CA GLU A 259 9.93 -3.62 -15.12
C GLU A 259 11.21 -2.92 -14.65
N ALA A 260 12.36 -3.62 -14.68
CA ALA A 260 13.64 -3.04 -14.34
C ALA A 260 14.80 -3.71 -15.08
N VAL A 261 15.92 -3.00 -15.19
CA VAL A 261 17.22 -3.50 -15.62
C VAL A 261 18.22 -3.26 -14.50
N VAL A 262 18.88 -4.30 -14.01
CA VAL A 262 19.95 -4.18 -13.02
C VAL A 262 21.28 -4.39 -13.74
N LEU A 263 22.16 -3.40 -13.59
CA LEU A 263 23.52 -3.44 -14.09
C LEU A 263 24.40 -3.97 -12.96
N HIS A 264 25.30 -4.89 -13.29
CA HIS A 264 26.26 -5.44 -12.33
C HIS A 264 27.67 -5.30 -12.91
N GLY A 265 28.54 -4.60 -12.21
CA GLY A 265 29.89 -4.28 -12.67
C GLY A 265 29.96 -3.44 -13.95
N TRP A 266 29.01 -2.53 -14.20
CA TRP A 266 28.97 -1.69 -15.42
C TRP A 266 30.31 -1.03 -15.74
N GLY A 267 30.79 -1.21 -16.98
CA GLY A 267 32.13 -0.79 -17.41
C GLY A 267 33.21 -1.88 -17.35
N ASP A 268 32.94 -3.02 -16.73
CA ASP A 268 33.86 -4.17 -16.66
C ASP A 268 33.60 -5.19 -17.79
N ALA A 269 34.65 -5.88 -18.25
CA ALA A 269 34.58 -6.90 -19.29
C ALA A 269 33.72 -8.12 -18.88
N ASN A 270 33.62 -8.39 -17.58
CA ASN A 270 32.76 -9.43 -17.00
C ASN A 270 31.43 -8.88 -16.45
N ALA A 271 31.05 -7.65 -16.82
CA ALA A 271 29.77 -7.09 -16.45
C ALA A 271 28.60 -7.99 -16.88
N SER A 272 27.52 -7.93 -16.10
CA SER A 272 26.28 -8.65 -16.40
C SER A 272 25.08 -7.73 -16.26
N ILE A 273 24.03 -8.08 -17.00
CA ILE A 273 22.79 -7.32 -17.07
C ILE A 273 21.67 -8.26 -16.69
N GLU A 274 20.90 -7.87 -15.69
CA GLU A 274 19.72 -8.57 -15.24
C GLU A 274 18.48 -7.80 -15.71
N ILE A 275 17.61 -8.47 -16.45
CA ILE A 275 16.32 -7.92 -16.86
C ILE A 275 15.26 -8.51 -15.94
N ALA A 276 14.66 -7.68 -15.10
CA ALA A 276 13.72 -8.08 -14.07
C ALA A 276 12.30 -7.62 -14.39
N GLY A 277 11.30 -8.42 -14.00
CA GLY A 277 9.93 -8.18 -14.46
C GLY A 277 8.89 -9.12 -13.85
N THR A 278 7.76 -9.24 -14.52
CA THR A 278 6.68 -10.15 -14.14
C THR A 278 6.31 -11.04 -15.32
N THR A 279 6.00 -12.32 -15.03
CA THR A 279 5.54 -13.26 -16.05
C THR A 279 4.03 -13.44 -15.96
N ALA A 280 3.33 -13.45 -17.09
CA ALA A 280 1.90 -13.72 -17.13
C ALA A 280 1.56 -15.08 -16.46
N GLY A 281 0.50 -15.10 -15.66
CA GLY A 281 0.02 -16.27 -14.92
C GLY A 281 0.83 -16.67 -13.69
N LEU A 282 1.87 -15.91 -13.34
CA LEU A 282 2.76 -16.23 -12.21
C LEU A 282 2.67 -15.14 -11.14
N PRO A 283 2.09 -15.41 -9.94
CA PRO A 283 1.98 -14.44 -8.87
C PRO A 283 3.35 -14.19 -8.22
N SER A 284 4.14 -13.33 -8.84
CA SER A 284 5.51 -13.00 -8.47
C SER A 284 5.81 -11.53 -8.81
N THR A 285 7.04 -11.07 -8.54
CA THR A 285 7.50 -9.69 -8.80
C THR A 285 8.86 -9.69 -9.48
N ALA A 286 9.27 -8.51 -9.95
CA ALA A 286 10.63 -8.24 -10.46
C ALA A 286 11.75 -8.40 -9.41
N LEU A 287 11.44 -8.87 -8.20
CA LEU A 287 12.44 -9.30 -7.22
C LEU A 287 12.78 -10.80 -7.38
N PHE A 288 11.84 -11.59 -7.90
CA PHE A 288 11.94 -13.06 -7.95
C PHE A 288 11.86 -13.62 -9.38
N GLU A 289 11.60 -12.77 -10.38
CA GLU A 289 11.61 -13.12 -11.80
C GLU A 289 12.59 -12.24 -12.57
N HIS A 290 13.67 -12.82 -13.07
CA HIS A 290 14.64 -12.10 -13.89
C HIS A 290 15.45 -13.02 -14.81
N HIS A 291 16.00 -12.41 -15.86
CA HIS A 291 16.88 -13.06 -16.83
C HIS A 291 18.27 -12.40 -16.77
N LEU A 292 19.31 -13.21 -16.62
CA LEU A 292 20.69 -12.76 -16.51
C LEU A 292 21.44 -12.95 -17.83
N TYR A 293 22.09 -11.89 -18.27
CA TYR A 293 22.86 -11.83 -19.51
C TYR A 293 24.29 -11.37 -19.22
N ARG A 294 25.25 -11.85 -20.01
CA ARG A 294 26.59 -11.24 -20.07
C ARG A 294 26.50 -9.94 -20.85
N ALA A 295 27.08 -8.86 -20.31
CA ALA A 295 27.07 -7.56 -20.97
C ALA A 295 27.88 -7.56 -22.28
N ALA A 296 29.07 -8.19 -22.30
CA ALA A 296 29.99 -8.13 -23.45
C ALA A 296 29.40 -8.55 -24.81
N ASP A 297 28.51 -9.56 -24.82
CA ASP A 297 27.96 -10.16 -26.04
C ASP A 297 26.42 -10.30 -26.01
N GLY A 298 25.78 -10.00 -24.88
CA GLY A 298 24.35 -10.23 -24.67
C GLY A 298 24.00 -11.72 -24.56
N ARG A 299 24.97 -12.61 -24.26
CA ARG A 299 24.71 -14.04 -24.12
C ARG A 299 23.90 -14.31 -22.85
N TRP A 300 22.79 -15.05 -22.99
CA TRP A 300 22.00 -15.55 -21.87
C TRP A 300 22.87 -16.43 -20.96
N LEU A 301 22.86 -16.16 -19.66
CA LEU A 301 23.55 -16.94 -18.65
C LEU A 301 22.58 -17.86 -17.92
N THR A 302 21.54 -17.30 -17.29
CA THR A 302 20.53 -18.04 -16.53
C THR A 302 19.26 -17.21 -16.40
N ASP A 303 18.16 -17.84 -16.02
CA ASP A 303 16.99 -17.17 -15.46
C ASP A 303 16.74 -17.61 -14.03
N VAL A 304 16.10 -16.72 -13.28
CA VAL A 304 15.56 -16.99 -11.96
C VAL A 304 14.05 -16.81 -12.06
N THR A 305 13.33 -17.86 -11.75
CA THR A 305 11.88 -17.87 -11.77
C THR A 305 11.32 -18.63 -10.58
N SER A 306 10.15 -18.20 -10.10
CA SER A 306 9.36 -18.97 -9.14
C SER A 306 8.70 -20.19 -9.78
N ARG A 307 8.64 -20.27 -11.12
CA ARG A 307 8.16 -21.44 -11.84
C ARG A 307 9.08 -22.64 -11.55
N GLY A 308 8.49 -23.80 -11.25
CA GLY A 308 9.25 -25.01 -10.90
C GLY A 308 9.75 -25.08 -9.46
N ARG A 309 9.57 -24.01 -8.65
CA ARG A 309 9.89 -24.05 -7.22
C ARG A 309 8.81 -24.77 -6.40
N GLY A 310 9.19 -25.24 -5.21
CA GLY A 310 8.27 -25.90 -4.28
C GLY A 310 7.09 -25.00 -3.86
N PHE A 311 5.97 -25.62 -3.49
CA PHE A 311 4.73 -24.93 -3.13
C PHE A 311 4.93 -23.83 -2.08
N TRP A 312 5.65 -24.13 -1.00
CA TRP A 312 5.87 -23.17 0.10
C TRP A 312 6.68 -21.94 -0.32
N LEU A 313 7.72 -22.14 -1.14
CA LEU A 313 8.54 -21.05 -1.66
C LEU A 313 7.73 -20.18 -2.63
N ARG A 314 6.91 -20.79 -3.49
CA ARG A 314 5.98 -20.06 -4.36
C ARG A 314 4.93 -19.28 -3.56
N ALA A 315 4.40 -19.86 -2.49
CA ALA A 315 3.46 -19.17 -1.60
C ALA A 315 4.11 -17.96 -0.90
N PHE A 316 5.35 -18.11 -0.43
CA PHE A 316 6.13 -17.02 0.14
C PHE A 316 6.40 -15.89 -0.87
N ILE A 317 6.82 -16.24 -2.09
CA ILE A 317 7.04 -15.29 -3.19
C ILE A 317 5.74 -14.54 -3.52
N ALA A 318 4.60 -15.25 -3.56
CA ALA A 318 3.29 -14.67 -3.85
C ALA A 318 2.77 -13.70 -2.76
N VAL A 319 3.34 -13.70 -1.55
CA VAL A 319 2.98 -12.74 -0.49
C VAL A 319 3.22 -11.32 -0.96
N GLN A 320 4.35 -11.05 -1.60
CA GLN A 320 4.75 -9.71 -2.02
C GLN A 320 3.75 -9.11 -3.03
N PRO A 321 3.50 -9.69 -4.21
CA PRO A 321 2.59 -9.10 -5.18
C PRO A 321 1.15 -9.02 -4.65
N LEU A 322 0.73 -9.99 -3.84
CA LEU A 322 -0.61 -9.96 -3.24
C LEU A 322 -0.76 -8.84 -2.21
N HIS A 323 0.22 -8.61 -1.34
CA HIS A 323 0.16 -7.55 -0.34
C HIS A 323 0.23 -6.15 -0.95
N PHE A 324 1.07 -5.97 -1.97
CA PHE A 324 1.30 -4.67 -2.62
C PHE A 324 0.36 -4.41 -3.81
N ALA A 325 -0.67 -5.25 -4.00
CA ALA A 325 -1.60 -5.18 -5.12
C ALA A 325 -0.93 -5.16 -6.51
N GLN A 326 0.20 -5.86 -6.68
CA GLN A 326 0.93 -5.96 -7.94
C GLN A 326 0.37 -7.12 -8.77
N TYR A 327 -0.72 -6.83 -9.50
CA TYR A 327 -1.46 -7.81 -10.31
C TYR A 327 -1.04 -7.86 -11.79
N GLY A 328 0.19 -7.42 -12.12
CA GLY A 328 0.70 -7.41 -13.50
C GLY A 328 0.63 -8.76 -14.21
N TRP A 329 0.73 -9.84 -13.44
CA TRP A 329 0.65 -11.22 -13.91
C TRP A 329 -0.76 -11.68 -14.37
N VAL A 330 -1.83 -10.91 -14.10
CA VAL A 330 -3.22 -11.22 -14.52
C VAL A 330 -3.64 -10.46 -15.80
N GLY A 331 -2.69 -9.79 -16.47
CA GLY A 331 -2.97 -9.02 -17.68
C GLY A 331 -4.02 -7.92 -17.44
N ALA A 332 -5.00 -7.81 -18.34
CA ALA A 332 -6.01 -6.75 -18.32
C ALA A 332 -6.86 -6.70 -17.02
N MET A 333 -7.07 -7.85 -16.36
CA MET A 333 -7.82 -7.91 -15.08
C MET A 333 -7.03 -7.36 -13.90
N GLY A 334 -5.72 -7.15 -14.05
CA GLY A 334 -4.88 -6.60 -12.99
C GLY A 334 -5.36 -5.24 -12.51
N GLY A 335 -5.75 -4.35 -13.42
CA GLY A 335 -6.29 -3.03 -13.07
C GLY A 335 -7.56 -3.11 -12.22
N VAL A 336 -8.50 -3.99 -12.59
CA VAL A 336 -9.76 -4.22 -11.85
C VAL A 336 -9.46 -4.77 -10.45
N LEU A 337 -8.55 -5.74 -10.35
CA LEU A 337 -8.16 -6.32 -9.06
C LEU A 337 -7.51 -5.29 -8.15
N ARG A 338 -6.67 -4.38 -8.68
CA ARG A 338 -6.09 -3.27 -7.88
C ARG A 338 -7.17 -2.36 -7.30
N VAL A 339 -8.15 -1.95 -8.11
CA VAL A 339 -9.26 -1.11 -7.64
C VAL A 339 -10.06 -1.83 -6.57
N LEU A 340 -10.40 -3.10 -6.79
CA LEU A 340 -11.09 -3.91 -5.78
C LEU A 340 -10.28 -4.06 -4.49
N HIS A 341 -8.96 -4.27 -4.60
CA HIS A 341 -8.04 -4.36 -3.46
C HIS A 341 -8.02 -3.07 -2.64
N PHE A 342 -7.96 -1.92 -3.32
CA PHE A 342 -8.02 -0.61 -2.69
C PHE A 342 -9.36 -0.36 -1.98
N LEU A 343 -10.48 -0.63 -2.67
CA LEU A 343 -11.83 -0.50 -2.10
C LEU A 343 -12.02 -1.41 -0.89
N MET A 344 -11.45 -2.60 -0.92
CA MET A 344 -11.52 -3.54 0.19
C MET A 344 -10.65 -3.11 1.39
N GLY A 345 -9.52 -2.45 1.14
CA GLY A 345 -8.75 -1.81 2.20
C GLY A 345 -9.52 -0.64 2.85
N LEU A 346 -10.23 0.18 2.07
CA LEU A 346 -11.15 1.19 2.61
C LEU A 346 -12.30 0.55 3.41
N ALA A 347 -12.85 -0.57 2.94
CA ALA A 347 -13.84 -1.34 3.67
C ALA A 347 -13.28 -1.89 4.99
N ALA A 348 -12.01 -2.33 5.03
CA ALA A 348 -11.34 -2.75 6.25
C ALA A 348 -11.21 -1.60 7.27
N CYS A 349 -10.90 -0.38 6.80
CA CYS A 349 -10.92 0.82 7.64
C CYS A 349 -12.32 1.09 8.21
N ALA A 350 -13.37 0.97 7.38
CA ALA A 350 -14.75 1.10 7.82
C ALA A 350 -15.16 0.00 8.82
N LEU A 351 -14.69 -1.24 8.64
CA LEU A 351 -14.89 -2.35 9.56
C LEU A 351 -14.32 -2.03 10.95
N CYS A 352 -13.09 -1.50 11.03
CA CYS A 352 -12.49 -1.05 12.28
C CYS A 352 -13.28 0.12 12.91
N ALA A 353 -13.62 1.14 12.12
CA ALA A 353 -14.34 2.32 12.61
C ALA A 353 -15.74 1.95 13.16
N THR A 354 -16.49 1.11 12.44
CA THR A 354 -17.79 0.60 12.87
C THR A 354 -17.67 -0.26 14.13
N GLY A 355 -16.68 -1.15 14.22
CA GLY A 355 -16.43 -1.98 15.39
C GLY A 355 -16.14 -1.16 16.65
N LEU A 356 -15.25 -0.17 16.54
CA LEU A 356 -14.94 0.78 17.61
C LEU A 356 -16.19 1.53 18.06
N HIS A 357 -16.98 2.05 17.12
CA HIS A 357 -18.20 2.80 17.44
C HIS A 357 -19.22 1.95 18.20
N LEU A 358 -19.50 0.73 17.73
CA LEU A 358 -20.44 -0.20 18.38
C LEU A 358 -20.01 -0.55 19.81
N TRP A 359 -18.70 -0.71 20.03
CA TRP A 359 -18.15 -0.95 21.36
C TRP A 359 -18.31 0.27 22.27
N ILE A 360 -17.96 1.47 21.78
CA ILE A 360 -18.07 2.73 22.53
C ILE A 360 -19.51 2.99 22.96
N GLU A 361 -20.48 2.85 22.05
CA GLU A 361 -21.90 3.06 22.38
C GLU A 361 -22.39 2.09 23.46
N ARG A 362 -21.98 0.82 23.37
CA ARG A 362 -22.32 -0.19 24.38
C ARG A 362 -21.76 0.17 25.75
N ARG A 363 -20.48 0.57 25.82
CA ARG A 363 -19.81 0.91 27.08
C ARG A 363 -20.35 2.20 27.70
N ARG A 364 -20.74 3.18 26.88
CA ARG A 364 -21.47 4.37 27.34
C ARG A 364 -22.81 4.01 27.98
N ALA A 365 -23.57 3.08 27.40
CA ALA A 365 -24.81 2.60 28.00
C ALA A 365 -24.59 1.91 29.36
N GLN A 366 -23.41 1.32 29.56
CA GLN A 366 -22.97 0.73 30.83
C GLN A 366 -22.31 1.73 31.78
N ARG A 367 -22.29 3.03 31.44
CA ARG A 367 -21.63 4.11 32.22
C ARG A 367 -20.14 3.88 32.49
N ASP A 368 -19.47 3.14 31.60
CA ASP A 368 -18.03 2.84 31.69
C ASP A 368 -17.19 4.03 31.18
N ARG A 369 -16.28 4.54 32.03
CA ARG A 369 -15.42 5.69 31.72
C ARG A 369 -14.44 5.38 30.58
N SER A 370 -14.05 4.13 30.39
CA SER A 370 -13.15 3.71 29.29
C SER A 370 -13.72 4.05 27.91
N ALA A 371 -15.05 4.16 27.78
CA ALA A 371 -15.71 4.54 26.54
C ALA A 371 -15.35 5.97 26.10
N ASN A 372 -15.12 6.88 27.04
CA ASN A 372 -14.77 8.26 26.74
C ASN A 372 -13.32 8.39 26.28
N VAL A 373 -12.42 7.65 26.92
CA VAL A 373 -11.00 7.56 26.51
C VAL A 373 -10.91 6.97 25.11
N LEU A 374 -11.54 5.81 24.85
CA LEU A 374 -11.51 5.20 23.53
C LEU A 374 -12.19 6.07 22.49
N ALA A 375 -13.26 6.80 22.82
CA ALA A 375 -13.87 7.75 21.90
C ALA A 375 -12.95 8.91 21.54
N ALA A 376 -12.18 9.44 22.50
CA ALA A 376 -11.19 10.48 22.24
C ALA A 376 -10.08 9.96 21.32
N LEU A 377 -9.54 8.78 21.62
CA LEU A 377 -8.51 8.12 20.79
C LEU A 377 -9.04 7.81 19.39
N ALA A 378 -10.23 7.23 19.25
CA ALA A 378 -10.80 6.90 17.96
C ALA A 378 -11.05 8.15 17.11
N VAL A 379 -11.65 9.21 17.67
CA VAL A 379 -11.89 10.44 16.92
C VAL A 379 -10.58 11.16 16.57
N GLY A 380 -9.68 11.30 17.55
CA GLY A 380 -8.41 12.00 17.39
C GLY A 380 -7.42 11.27 16.48
N ILE A 381 -7.17 9.99 16.73
CA ILE A 381 -6.21 9.20 15.94
C ILE A 381 -6.81 8.81 14.60
N CYS A 382 -7.99 8.17 14.55
CA CYS A 382 -8.54 7.67 13.30
C CYS A 382 -9.09 8.82 12.44
N GLY A 383 -9.94 9.67 13.03
CA GLY A 383 -10.50 10.83 12.33
C GLY A 383 -9.44 11.87 11.96
N GLY A 384 -8.47 12.12 12.84
CA GLY A 384 -7.34 13.00 12.57
C GLY A 384 -6.43 12.47 11.47
N LEU A 385 -6.16 11.16 11.41
CA LEU A 385 -5.37 10.56 10.34
C LEU A 385 -6.04 10.69 8.97
N VAL A 386 -7.38 10.52 8.91
CA VAL A 386 -8.13 10.74 7.67
C VAL A 386 -8.00 12.18 7.17
N LEU A 387 -8.07 13.15 8.08
CA LEU A 387 -7.85 14.57 7.77
C LEU A 387 -6.41 14.84 7.33
N ALA A 388 -5.42 14.36 8.09
CA ALA A 388 -4.01 14.57 7.80
C ALA A 388 -3.62 14.00 6.42
N GLY A 389 -4.16 12.83 6.06
CA GLY A 389 -4.01 12.26 4.70
C GLY A 389 -4.59 13.17 3.62
N GLY A 390 -5.80 13.71 3.81
CA GLY A 390 -6.43 14.61 2.84
C GLY A 390 -5.66 15.92 2.69
N VAL A 391 -5.17 16.49 3.79
CA VAL A 391 -4.34 17.70 3.78
C VAL A 391 -3.01 17.43 3.09
N LEU A 392 -2.38 16.27 3.32
CA LEU A 392 -1.14 15.89 2.65
C LEU A 392 -1.33 15.80 1.13
N LEU A 393 -2.40 15.18 0.65
CA LEU A 393 -2.71 15.10 -0.78
C LEU A 393 -2.96 16.48 -1.39
N PHE A 394 -3.77 17.32 -0.72
CA PHE A 394 -4.10 18.65 -1.23
C PHE A 394 -2.88 19.58 -1.23
N ALA A 395 -2.22 19.74 -0.08
CA ALA A 395 -1.06 20.61 0.04
C ALA A 395 0.10 20.11 -0.82
N GLY A 396 0.31 18.79 -0.87
CA GLY A 396 1.32 18.19 -1.73
C GLY A 396 1.04 18.40 -3.21
N ARG A 397 -0.21 18.63 -3.61
CA ARG A 397 -0.54 18.94 -5.01
C ARG A 397 -0.37 20.40 -5.38
N VAL A 398 -0.66 21.32 -4.45
CA VAL A 398 -0.68 22.77 -4.71
C VAL A 398 0.68 23.41 -4.47
N LEU A 399 1.47 22.90 -3.53
CA LEU A 399 2.79 23.44 -3.22
C LEU A 399 3.82 23.00 -4.26
N PRO A 400 4.81 23.85 -4.59
CA PRO A 400 5.87 23.50 -5.54
C PRO A 400 6.76 22.37 -4.99
N ASP A 401 7.49 21.71 -5.89
CA ASP A 401 8.40 20.64 -5.52
C ASP A 401 9.66 21.19 -4.82
N GLY A 402 10.22 20.39 -3.89
CA GLY A 402 11.50 20.69 -3.26
C GLY A 402 11.61 20.17 -1.83
N ALA A 403 12.84 19.81 -1.43
CA ALA A 403 13.10 19.16 -0.13
C ALA A 403 12.60 19.96 1.09
N ARG A 404 12.69 21.30 1.05
CA ARG A 404 12.15 22.16 2.12
C ARG A 404 10.62 22.07 2.21
N VAL A 405 9.95 22.00 1.06
CA VAL A 405 8.49 21.85 0.99
C VAL A 405 8.09 20.46 1.46
N ASP A 406 8.80 19.41 1.06
CA ASP A 406 8.54 18.04 1.51
C ASP A 406 8.69 17.91 3.04
N HIS A 407 9.70 18.55 3.63
CA HIS A 407 9.85 18.61 5.08
C HIS A 407 8.69 19.38 5.74
N ALA A 408 8.29 20.52 5.16
CA ALA A 408 7.15 21.29 5.65
C ALA A 408 5.83 20.51 5.56
N LEU A 409 5.62 19.74 4.50
CA LEU A 409 4.47 18.84 4.33
C LEU A 409 4.45 17.74 5.39
N ALA A 410 5.60 17.15 5.69
CA ALA A 410 5.71 16.17 6.78
C ALA A 410 5.37 16.80 8.14
N MET A 411 5.91 17.99 8.44
CA MET A 411 5.57 18.72 9.68
C MET A 411 4.08 19.08 9.73
N LEU A 412 3.50 19.53 8.62
CA LEU A 412 2.08 19.85 8.53
C LEU A 412 1.21 18.61 8.80
N PHE A 413 1.56 17.46 8.23
CA PHE A 413 0.86 16.20 8.49
C PHE A 413 0.87 15.86 9.99
N TRP A 414 2.04 15.91 10.63
CA TRP A 414 2.16 15.61 12.07
C TRP A 414 1.43 16.64 12.93
N ALA A 415 1.49 17.92 12.58
CA ALA A 415 0.78 18.99 13.28
C ALA A 415 -0.74 18.83 13.19
N VAL A 416 -1.27 18.52 12.00
CA VAL A 416 -2.71 18.28 11.79
C VAL A 416 -3.16 17.03 12.55
N TRP A 417 -2.40 15.94 12.49
CA TRP A 417 -2.77 14.70 13.17
C TRP A 417 -2.69 14.82 14.69
N GLY A 418 -1.59 15.36 15.21
CA GLY A 418 -1.38 15.61 16.64
C GLY A 418 -2.37 16.64 17.21
N GLY A 419 -2.65 17.72 16.46
CA GLY A 419 -3.65 18.72 16.82
C GLY A 419 -5.06 18.14 16.89
N ALA A 420 -5.45 17.30 15.93
CA ALA A 420 -6.75 16.61 15.97
C ALA A 420 -6.91 15.70 17.19
N LEU A 421 -5.83 15.02 17.60
CA LEU A 421 -5.79 14.20 18.82
C LEU A 421 -5.90 15.05 20.09
N ALA A 422 -5.11 16.12 20.21
CA ALA A 422 -5.14 17.02 21.36
C ALA A 422 -6.54 17.64 21.54
N LEU A 423 -7.16 18.11 20.45
CA LEU A 423 -8.51 18.66 20.48
C LEU A 423 -9.57 17.60 20.83
N ALA A 424 -9.43 16.36 20.34
CA ALA A 424 -10.37 15.27 20.66
C ALA A 424 -10.33 14.88 22.16
N ALA A 425 -9.22 15.11 22.85
CA ALA A 425 -9.11 14.91 24.29
C ALA A 425 -9.92 15.97 25.07
N GLY A 426 -9.87 17.24 24.65
CA GLY A 426 -10.49 18.38 25.34
C GLY A 426 -11.96 18.65 25.00
N VAL A 427 -12.45 18.23 23.84
CA VAL A 427 -13.83 18.54 23.41
C VAL A 427 -14.86 17.62 24.10
N ALA A 428 -15.91 18.23 24.67
CA ALA A 428 -17.02 17.50 25.29
C ALA A 428 -17.83 16.69 24.26
N ASP A 429 -18.27 17.33 23.16
CA ASP A 429 -19.02 16.67 22.08
C ASP A 429 -18.10 16.12 20.99
N ARG A 430 -17.54 14.94 21.24
CA ARG A 430 -16.66 14.23 20.31
C ARG A 430 -17.34 13.84 18.99
N ALA A 431 -18.66 13.70 18.98
CA ALA A 431 -19.40 13.40 17.76
C ALA A 431 -19.50 14.65 16.87
N ALA A 432 -19.68 15.84 17.46
CA ALA A 432 -19.57 17.10 16.74
C ALA A 432 -18.16 17.31 16.18
N TRP A 433 -17.13 17.05 16.99
CA TRP A 433 -15.74 17.15 16.54
C TRP A 433 -15.43 16.19 15.38
N LEU A 434 -15.87 14.94 15.45
CA LEU A 434 -15.73 13.99 14.34
C LEU A 434 -16.38 14.51 13.05
N ARG A 435 -17.56 15.13 13.12
CA ARG A 435 -18.21 15.73 11.94
C ARG A 435 -17.39 16.88 11.36
N VAL A 436 -16.72 17.68 12.19
CA VAL A 436 -15.81 18.74 11.73
C VAL A 436 -14.62 18.12 11.01
N LEU A 437 -13.96 17.13 11.61
CA LEU A 437 -12.84 16.41 10.97
C LEU A 437 -13.26 15.79 9.63
N MET A 438 -14.43 15.15 9.56
CA MET A 438 -14.94 14.56 8.32
C MET A 438 -15.26 15.62 7.25
N ARG A 439 -15.76 16.80 7.62
CA ARG A 439 -16.00 17.89 6.67
C ARG A 439 -14.69 18.46 6.13
N ALA A 440 -13.74 18.73 7.02
CA ALA A 440 -12.43 19.22 6.65
C ALA A 440 -11.67 18.22 5.77
N ALA A 441 -11.68 16.94 6.15
CA ALA A 441 -11.11 15.87 5.35
C ALA A 441 -11.80 15.77 3.98
N GLY A 442 -13.13 15.79 3.97
CA GLY A 442 -13.91 15.72 2.74
C GLY A 442 -13.62 16.87 1.77
N ALA A 443 -13.45 18.09 2.30
CA ALA A 443 -13.00 19.24 1.52
C ALA A 443 -11.57 19.04 1.01
N ALA A 444 -10.63 18.59 1.85
CA ALA A 444 -9.24 18.39 1.47
C ALA A 444 -9.08 17.34 0.34
N TYR A 445 -9.73 16.18 0.44
CA TYR A 445 -9.71 15.17 -0.64
C TYR A 445 -10.36 15.69 -1.92
N GLY A 446 -11.50 16.38 -1.82
CA GLY A 446 -12.17 16.95 -2.99
C GLY A 446 -11.31 18.02 -3.68
N LEU A 447 -10.68 18.89 -2.90
CA LEU A 447 -9.77 19.92 -3.40
C LEU A 447 -8.49 19.33 -4.00
N ALA A 448 -7.96 18.23 -3.45
CA ALA A 448 -6.80 17.54 -4.03
C ALA A 448 -7.07 17.06 -5.47
N GLY A 449 -8.18 16.34 -5.68
CA GLY A 449 -8.56 15.87 -7.02
C GLY A 449 -8.92 17.01 -7.97
N ALA A 450 -9.63 18.04 -7.48
CA ALA A 450 -9.96 19.21 -8.28
C ALA A 450 -8.72 20.02 -8.69
N ALA A 451 -7.75 20.21 -7.77
CA ALA A 451 -6.51 20.93 -8.05
C ALA A 451 -5.66 20.18 -9.06
N HIS A 452 -5.51 18.85 -8.93
CA HIS A 452 -4.77 18.07 -9.90
C HIS A 452 -5.39 18.15 -11.29
N CYS A 453 -6.71 17.90 -11.41
CA CYS A 453 -7.43 17.97 -12.67
C CYS A 453 -7.31 19.36 -13.33
N ALA A 454 -7.46 20.44 -12.55
CA ALA A 454 -7.29 21.80 -13.06
C ALA A 454 -5.89 22.06 -13.61
N ILE A 455 -4.84 21.62 -12.90
CA ILE A 455 -3.45 21.78 -13.34
C ILE A 455 -3.15 20.90 -14.56
N ALA A 456 -3.73 19.70 -14.65
CA ALA A 456 -3.61 18.84 -15.82
C ALA A 456 -4.23 19.49 -17.07
N LEU A 457 -5.45 20.03 -16.94
CA LEU A 457 -6.11 20.74 -18.04
C LEU A 457 -5.36 22.00 -18.47
N LEU A 458 -4.87 22.80 -17.52
CA LEU A 458 -4.14 24.03 -17.82
C LEU A 458 -2.71 23.79 -18.34
N GLY A 459 -2.04 22.74 -17.88
CA GLY A 459 -0.62 22.47 -18.17
C GLY A 459 -0.39 21.48 -19.32
N ALA A 460 -1.25 20.48 -19.48
CA ALA A 460 -1.13 19.43 -20.49
C ALA A 460 -2.27 19.42 -21.52
N GLY A 461 -3.32 20.22 -21.34
CA GLY A 461 -4.47 20.28 -22.24
C GLY A 461 -5.43 19.10 -22.15
N GLU A 462 -5.07 18.04 -21.41
CA GLU A 462 -5.87 16.84 -21.22
C GLU A 462 -5.96 16.41 -19.75
N PRO A 463 -7.07 15.78 -19.34
CA PRO A 463 -7.24 15.29 -17.97
C PRO A 463 -6.46 13.99 -17.74
N VAL A 464 -5.18 14.13 -17.39
CA VAL A 464 -4.32 13.01 -16.98
C VAL A 464 -4.75 12.48 -15.61
N TYR A 465 -4.70 11.17 -15.37
CA TYR A 465 -5.04 10.51 -14.10
C TYR A 465 -6.44 10.81 -13.54
N TRP A 466 -7.40 11.22 -14.38
CA TRP A 466 -8.76 11.54 -13.97
C TRP A 466 -9.47 10.47 -13.13
N PRO A 467 -9.21 9.13 -13.24
CA PRO A 467 -9.84 8.16 -12.36
C PRO A 467 -9.45 8.35 -10.89
N ILE A 468 -8.21 8.78 -10.63
CA ILE A 468 -7.71 9.09 -9.29
C ILE A 468 -8.41 10.35 -8.78
N ASP A 469 -8.49 11.40 -9.60
CA ASP A 469 -9.18 12.65 -9.24
C ASP A 469 -10.65 12.41 -8.91
N ALA A 470 -11.34 11.63 -9.74
CA ALA A 470 -12.73 11.24 -9.51
C ALA A 470 -12.90 10.43 -8.21
N ALA A 471 -11.97 9.51 -7.91
CA ALA A 471 -11.99 8.73 -6.68
C ALA A 471 -11.79 9.63 -5.43
N LEU A 472 -10.87 10.59 -5.49
CA LEU A 472 -10.63 11.56 -4.41
C LEU A 472 -11.86 12.45 -4.17
N VAL A 473 -12.47 12.97 -5.23
CA VAL A 473 -13.69 13.79 -5.16
C VAL A 473 -14.86 12.96 -4.62
N ALA A 474 -15.04 11.72 -5.09
CA ALA A 474 -16.10 10.83 -4.60
C ALA A 474 -15.91 10.48 -3.11
N PHE A 475 -14.67 10.21 -2.69
CA PHE A 475 -14.35 9.97 -1.28
C PHE A 475 -14.62 11.22 -0.44
N GLY A 476 -14.23 12.40 -0.93
CA GLY A 476 -14.51 13.67 -0.27
C GLY A 476 -16.01 13.94 -0.11
N ALA A 477 -16.80 13.71 -1.16
CA ALA A 477 -18.26 13.83 -1.15
C ALA A 477 -18.91 12.84 -0.18
N LEU A 478 -18.40 11.61 -0.09
CA LEU A 478 -18.87 10.61 0.86
C LEU A 478 -18.66 11.05 2.32
N LEU A 479 -17.47 11.59 2.64
CA LEU A 479 -17.16 12.12 3.97
C LEU A 479 -18.07 13.31 4.33
N LEU A 480 -18.28 14.24 3.39
CA LEU A 480 -19.19 15.38 3.56
C LEU A 480 -20.64 14.92 3.78
N ARG A 481 -21.11 13.93 3.01
CA ARG A 481 -22.45 13.35 3.15
C ARG A 481 -22.61 12.66 4.52
N ALA A 482 -21.62 11.90 4.95
CA ALA A 482 -21.64 11.23 6.23
C ALA A 482 -21.64 12.24 7.40
N ALA A 483 -20.94 13.37 7.26
CA ALA A 483 -20.93 14.44 8.26
C ALA A 483 -22.23 15.28 8.34
N ARG A 484 -23.13 15.17 7.35
CA ARG A 484 -24.44 15.86 7.32
C ARG A 484 -25.55 15.09 8.03
N ARG A 485 -25.37 13.82 8.39
CA ARG A 485 -26.43 13.01 9.02
C ARG A 485 -26.84 13.64 10.37
N PRO A 486 -28.10 14.08 10.53
CA PRO A 486 -28.55 14.76 11.75
C PRO A 486 -28.57 13.81 12.96
N ARG A 487 -28.44 14.40 14.16
CA ARG A 487 -28.47 13.75 15.48
C ARG A 487 -29.79 13.01 15.80
N ARG A 488 -30.81 13.12 14.92
CA ARG A 488 -32.22 12.77 15.18
C ARG A 488 -32.54 11.27 15.24
N ASP A 489 -31.64 10.39 14.79
CA ASP A 489 -31.90 8.94 14.82
C ASP A 489 -31.60 8.26 16.18
N ALA A 490 -31.13 9.02 17.19
CA ALA A 490 -30.95 8.49 18.55
C ALA A 490 -32.28 8.19 19.27
N ALA A 491 -33.42 8.71 18.79
CA ALA A 491 -34.73 8.54 19.43
C ALA A 491 -35.53 7.34 18.90
N ARG A 492 -35.21 6.81 17.70
CA ARG A 492 -35.83 5.57 17.18
C ARG A 492 -34.94 4.38 17.53
N SER A 493 -34.96 4.02 18.82
CA SER A 493 -34.67 2.65 19.27
C SER A 493 -35.69 1.72 18.62
N ALA A 494 -35.43 1.27 17.40
CA ALA A 494 -36.21 0.21 16.78
C ALA A 494 -35.96 -1.06 17.62
N ARG A 495 -37.02 -1.52 18.30
CA ARG A 495 -37.05 -2.78 19.04
C ARG A 495 -36.41 -3.87 18.20
N MET A 496 -35.41 -4.54 18.77
CA MET A 496 -34.90 -5.79 18.23
C MET A 496 -36.02 -6.84 18.21
N PRO A 497 -36.02 -7.79 17.26
CA PRO A 497 -36.88 -8.96 17.34
C PRO A 497 -36.68 -9.67 18.68
N ALA A 498 -37.77 -10.02 19.36
CA ALA A 498 -37.73 -10.85 20.57
C ALA A 498 -37.02 -12.17 20.22
N GLY A 499 -35.94 -12.48 20.95
CA GLY A 499 -35.02 -13.59 20.64
C GLY A 499 -33.64 -13.15 20.14
N ALA A 500 -33.48 -11.88 19.76
CA ALA A 500 -32.16 -11.29 19.58
C ALA A 500 -31.62 -10.78 20.93
N GLU A 501 -31.12 -11.71 21.74
CA GLU A 501 -30.22 -11.40 22.84
C GLU A 501 -29.10 -10.44 22.33
N PRO A 502 -29.02 -9.20 22.85
CA PRO A 502 -27.98 -8.28 22.45
C PRO A 502 -26.66 -8.74 23.10
N PHE A 503 -25.85 -9.41 22.28
CA PHE A 503 -24.43 -9.78 22.46
C PHE A 503 -24.09 -11.09 23.18
#